data_AF-A0A969F0C2-F1
#
_entry.id   AF-A0A969F0C2-F1
#
_cell.length_a   1.000
_cell.length_b   1.000
_cell.length_c   1.000
_cell.angle_alpha   90.00
_cell.angle_beta   90.00
_cell.angle_gamma   90.00
#
_symmetry.space_group_name_H-M   'P 1'
#
loop_
_entity.id
_entity.type
_entity.pdbx_description
1 polymer ?
#
loop_
_entity_poly.entity_id
_entity_poly.type
_entity_poly.pdbx_seq_one_letter_code
_entity_poly.pdbx_strand_id
1 'polypeptide(L)'
;MKVIYNYAVAPDFEADLEALAQQGIAVTVCPESEDSRLFELLASADALWHCLRPVNRAVMDAAPNLKLVQKIGVGVNTIDLEYAKARGIAVCNMPGTNSSAVAEHVLALTLRYYASYAHSMRRFARTAAGPGRRNDRIGSARFAARQSVSLASARCPDCWHRFSMPWVQR
;
A
#
# COMPACT_ATOMS: atom_id res chain seq x y z
N MET A 1 -30.29 -10.95 -5.32
CA MET A 1 -29.42 -9.76 -5.45
C MET A 1 -28.28 -10.08 -6.40
N LYS A 2 -28.03 -9.26 -7.43
CA LYS A 2 -26.91 -9.44 -8.37
C LYS A 2 -25.71 -8.61 -7.92
N VAL A 3 -24.60 -9.28 -7.65
CA VAL A 3 -23.35 -8.67 -7.16
C VAL A 3 -22.27 -8.85 -8.22
N ILE A 4 -21.52 -7.80 -8.55
CA ILE A 4 -20.34 -7.92 -9.40
C ILE A 4 -19.10 -7.83 -8.53
N TYR A 5 -18.24 -8.86 -8.58
CA TYR A 5 -16.94 -8.87 -7.92
C TYR A 5 -15.86 -8.48 -8.94
N ASN A 6 -15.45 -7.21 -8.90
CA ASN A 6 -14.45 -6.62 -9.78
C ASN A 6 -13.03 -6.87 -9.23
N TYR A 7 -12.60 -8.14 -9.24
CA TYR A 7 -11.23 -8.57 -8.99
C TYR A 7 -11.01 -10.02 -9.46
N ALA A 8 -9.76 -10.47 -9.48
CA ALA A 8 -9.45 -11.88 -9.63
C ALA A 8 -9.87 -12.68 -8.38
N VAL A 9 -10.31 -13.92 -8.57
CA VAL A 9 -10.64 -14.86 -7.50
C VAL A 9 -9.52 -15.89 -7.36
N ALA A 10 -9.19 -16.28 -6.12
CA ALA A 10 -8.35 -17.44 -5.85
C ALA A 10 -9.22 -18.71 -5.89
N PRO A 11 -8.73 -19.87 -6.41
CA PRO A 11 -9.55 -21.06 -6.61
C PRO A 11 -10.34 -21.49 -5.37
N ASP A 12 -9.70 -21.41 -4.20
CA ASP A 12 -10.25 -21.78 -2.90
C ASP A 12 -11.52 -20.98 -2.52
N PHE A 13 -11.70 -19.79 -3.09
CA PHE A 13 -12.81 -18.86 -2.79
C PHE A 13 -14.00 -19.01 -3.77
N GLU A 14 -13.89 -19.81 -4.84
CA GLU A 14 -15.01 -20.03 -5.77
C GLU A 14 -16.17 -20.77 -5.06
N ALA A 15 -15.85 -21.74 -4.19
CA ALA A 15 -16.84 -22.48 -3.40
C ALA A 15 -17.63 -21.58 -2.41
N ASP A 16 -16.97 -20.58 -1.82
CA ASP A 16 -17.64 -19.58 -0.97
C ASP A 16 -18.64 -18.73 -1.78
N LEU A 17 -18.30 -18.38 -3.03
CA LEU A 17 -19.20 -17.65 -3.93
C LEU A 17 -20.40 -18.51 -4.37
N GLU A 18 -20.23 -19.81 -4.59
CA GLU A 18 -21.35 -20.72 -4.85
C GLU A 18 -22.29 -20.87 -3.65
N ALA A 19 -21.75 -20.91 -2.42
CA ALA A 19 -22.57 -20.94 -1.20
C ALA A 19 -23.44 -19.68 -1.04
N LEU A 20 -22.95 -18.51 -1.48
CA LEU A 20 -23.73 -17.26 -1.49
C LEU A 20 -24.89 -17.27 -2.51
N ALA A 21 -24.76 -17.99 -3.63
CA ALA A 21 -25.84 -18.13 -4.60
C ALA A 21 -27.06 -18.86 -4.00
N GLN A 22 -26.84 -19.83 -3.11
CA GLN A 22 -27.88 -20.53 -2.35
C GLN A 22 -28.65 -19.60 -1.39
N GLN A 23 -28.04 -18.49 -0.99
CA GLN A 23 -28.65 -17.43 -0.17
C GLN A 23 -29.31 -16.33 -1.02
N GLY A 24 -29.44 -16.51 -2.34
CA GLY A 24 -30.01 -15.53 -3.26
C GLY A 24 -29.06 -14.39 -3.65
N ILE A 25 -27.77 -14.51 -3.34
CA ILE A 25 -26.72 -13.55 -3.69
C ILE A 25 -25.94 -14.09 -4.90
N ALA A 26 -26.39 -13.74 -6.09
CA ALA A 26 -25.74 -14.14 -7.34
C ALA A 26 -24.50 -13.27 -7.59
N VAL A 27 -23.32 -13.77 -7.22
CA VAL A 27 -22.04 -13.10 -7.48
C VAL A 27 -21.54 -13.45 -8.87
N THR A 28 -21.18 -12.44 -9.66
CA THR A 28 -20.51 -12.59 -10.96
C THR A 28 -19.09 -12.04 -10.85
N VAL A 29 -18.08 -12.88 -11.10
CA VAL A 29 -16.67 -12.48 -11.11
C VAL A 29 -16.35 -11.75 -12.42
N CYS A 30 -15.66 -10.63 -12.31
CA CYS A 30 -15.14 -9.85 -13.44
C CYS A 30 -13.70 -9.39 -13.12
N PRO A 31 -12.67 -9.97 -13.77
CA PRO A 31 -11.29 -9.50 -13.64
C PRO A 31 -11.15 -8.02 -14.02
N GLU A 32 -10.28 -7.28 -13.33
CA GLU A 32 -10.10 -5.83 -13.56
C GLU A 32 -9.59 -5.47 -14.98
N SER A 33 -9.15 -6.47 -15.76
CA SER A 33 -8.77 -6.33 -17.17
C SER A 33 -9.93 -6.36 -18.17
N GLU A 34 -11.14 -6.76 -17.76
CA GLU A 34 -12.28 -6.96 -18.65
C GLU A 34 -13.25 -5.75 -18.66
N ASP A 35 -12.71 -4.57 -18.94
CA ASP A 35 -13.41 -3.27 -18.89
C ASP A 35 -14.82 -3.28 -19.52
N SER A 36 -14.94 -3.69 -20.79
CA SER A 36 -16.22 -3.69 -21.51
C SER A 36 -17.27 -4.58 -20.84
N ARG A 37 -16.86 -5.78 -20.40
CA ARG A 37 -17.72 -6.76 -19.73
C ARG A 37 -18.16 -6.25 -18.36
N LEU A 38 -17.32 -5.50 -17.64
CA LEU A 38 -17.73 -4.83 -16.42
C LEU A 38 -18.87 -3.84 -16.69
N PHE A 39 -18.76 -3.00 -17.73
CA PHE A 39 -19.81 -2.06 -18.10
C PHE A 39 -21.12 -2.75 -18.52
N GLU A 40 -21.05 -3.86 -19.25
CA GLU A 40 -22.22 -4.71 -19.56
C GLU A 40 -22.89 -5.30 -18.30
N LEU A 41 -22.08 -5.78 -17.35
CA LEU A 41 -22.56 -6.37 -16.10
C LEU A 41 -23.18 -5.33 -15.15
N LEU A 42 -22.61 -4.13 -15.08
CA LEU A 42 -23.04 -3.03 -14.21
C LEU A 42 -24.48 -2.59 -14.47
N ALA A 43 -24.95 -2.64 -15.72
CA ALA A 43 -26.32 -2.27 -16.11
C ALA A 43 -27.42 -3.02 -15.30
N SER A 44 -27.09 -4.19 -14.75
CA SER A 44 -27.99 -5.04 -13.98
C SER A 44 -27.51 -5.32 -12.53
N ALA A 45 -26.50 -4.60 -12.05
CA ALA A 45 -25.92 -4.82 -10.72
C ALA A 45 -26.74 -4.14 -9.60
N ASP A 46 -27.04 -4.88 -8.54
CA ASP A 46 -27.50 -4.32 -7.25
C ASP A 46 -26.33 -3.79 -6.42
N ALA A 47 -25.19 -4.49 -6.47
CA ALA A 47 -23.99 -4.16 -5.70
C ALA A 47 -22.69 -4.40 -6.49
N LEU A 48 -21.68 -3.59 -6.22
CA LEU A 48 -20.33 -3.71 -6.73
C LEU A 48 -19.36 -3.99 -5.58
N TRP A 49 -18.68 -5.13 -5.63
CA TRP A 49 -17.55 -5.47 -4.75
C TRP A 49 -16.26 -5.13 -5.49
N HIS A 50 -15.40 -4.32 -4.87
CA HIS A 50 -14.34 -3.59 -5.57
C HIS A 50 -13.02 -3.61 -4.80
N CYS A 51 -11.92 -3.96 -5.48
CA CYS A 51 -10.56 -3.94 -4.96
C CYS A 51 -9.79 -2.66 -5.32
N LEU A 52 -9.31 -2.48 -6.56
CA LEU A 52 -8.33 -1.44 -6.90
C LEU A 52 -8.88 -0.35 -7.84
N ARG A 53 -9.63 -0.74 -8.88
CA ARG A 53 -10.24 0.12 -9.91
C ARG A 53 -10.85 1.44 -9.38
N PRO A 54 -10.63 2.59 -10.02
CA PRO A 54 -11.37 3.81 -9.70
C PRO A 54 -12.89 3.68 -9.98
N VAL A 55 -13.71 3.74 -8.93
CA VAL A 55 -15.18 3.81 -9.00
C VAL A 55 -15.58 5.27 -9.15
N ASN A 56 -15.49 5.75 -10.38
CA ASN A 56 -15.83 7.11 -10.78
C ASN A 56 -17.31 7.23 -11.21
N ARG A 57 -17.70 8.42 -11.68
CA ARG A 57 -19.08 8.71 -12.11
C ARG A 57 -19.55 7.79 -13.23
N ALA A 58 -18.74 7.60 -14.29
CA ALA A 58 -19.08 6.73 -15.41
C ALA A 58 -19.32 5.26 -14.98
N VAL A 59 -18.54 4.74 -14.02
CA VAL A 59 -18.77 3.39 -13.44
C VAL A 59 -20.10 3.32 -12.71
N MET A 60 -20.48 4.36 -11.95
CA MET A 60 -21.78 4.42 -11.28
C MET A 60 -22.93 4.65 -12.28
N ASP A 61 -22.74 5.46 -13.32
CA ASP A 61 -23.77 5.84 -14.30
C ASP A 61 -24.12 4.71 -15.27
N ALA A 62 -23.18 3.81 -15.54
CA ALA A 62 -23.47 2.51 -16.16
C ALA A 62 -24.27 1.55 -15.26
N ALA A 63 -24.43 1.87 -13.97
CA ALA A 63 -25.08 1.03 -12.97
C ALA A 63 -26.35 1.70 -12.39
N PRO A 64 -27.48 1.67 -13.11
CA PRO A 64 -28.71 2.37 -12.69
C PRO A 64 -29.34 1.77 -11.42
N ASN A 65 -29.16 0.47 -11.21
CA ASN A 65 -29.75 -0.29 -10.08
C ASN A 65 -28.84 -0.37 -8.83
N LEU A 66 -27.65 0.26 -8.88
CA LEU A 66 -26.60 0.12 -7.89
C LEU A 66 -26.99 0.76 -6.55
N LYS A 67 -27.01 -0.06 -5.49
CA LYS A 67 -27.37 0.34 -4.11
C LYS A 67 -26.17 0.37 -3.17
N LEU A 68 -25.14 -0.44 -3.45
CA LEU A 68 -23.97 -0.62 -2.60
C LEU A 68 -22.67 -0.73 -3.40
N VAL A 69 -21.66 0.06 -3.03
CA VAL A 69 -20.25 -0.19 -3.37
C VAL A 69 -19.54 -0.70 -2.11
N GLN A 70 -19.18 -1.98 -2.09
CA GLN A 70 -18.34 -2.55 -1.05
C GLN A 70 -16.88 -2.47 -1.49
N LYS A 71 -16.09 -1.66 -0.79
CA LYS A 71 -14.64 -1.72 -0.87
C LYS A 71 -14.15 -2.98 -0.15
N ILE A 72 -13.40 -3.82 -0.85
CA ILE A 72 -12.61 -4.90 -0.28
C ILE A 72 -11.31 -4.27 0.24
N GLY A 73 -11.20 -4.18 1.57
CA GLY A 73 -10.13 -3.45 2.26
C GLY A 73 -10.54 -2.08 2.83
N VAL A 74 -9.57 -1.30 3.29
CA VAL A 74 -9.80 -0.10 4.13
C VAL A 74 -9.95 1.20 3.31
N GLY A 75 -9.06 1.43 2.33
CA GLY A 75 -8.94 2.72 1.64
C GLY A 75 -10.05 3.03 0.64
N VAL A 76 -10.87 4.04 0.91
CA VAL A 76 -11.99 4.48 0.07
C VAL A 76 -11.62 5.57 -0.95
N ASN A 77 -10.34 5.97 -1.03
CA ASN A 77 -9.84 7.04 -1.89
C ASN A 77 -9.93 6.76 -3.40
N THR A 78 -10.38 5.57 -3.82
CA THR A 78 -10.64 5.22 -5.22
C THR A 78 -12.12 5.30 -5.59
N ILE A 79 -12.98 5.88 -4.74
CA ILE A 79 -14.44 6.02 -4.95
C ILE A 79 -14.82 7.51 -4.88
N ASP A 80 -15.63 8.01 -5.83
CA ASP A 80 -16.24 9.34 -5.73
C ASP A 80 -17.40 9.31 -4.71
N LEU A 81 -17.05 9.49 -3.43
CA LEU A 81 -17.98 9.38 -2.30
C LEU A 81 -19.13 10.40 -2.36
N GLU A 82 -18.86 11.63 -2.81
CA GLU A 82 -19.91 12.64 -2.92
C GLU A 82 -20.88 12.34 -4.07
N TYR A 83 -20.41 11.75 -5.18
CA TYR A 83 -21.31 11.29 -6.24
C TYR A 83 -22.13 10.06 -5.84
N ALA A 84 -21.50 9.08 -5.17
CA ALA A 84 -22.20 7.92 -4.62
C ALA A 84 -23.34 8.35 -3.68
N LYS A 85 -23.02 9.24 -2.73
CA LYS A 85 -23.97 9.86 -1.79
C LYS A 85 -25.07 10.67 -2.49
N ALA A 86 -24.72 11.49 -3.49
CA ALA A 86 -25.71 12.24 -4.28
C ALA A 86 -26.70 11.35 -5.04
N ARG A 87 -26.27 10.12 -5.40
CA ARG A 87 -27.12 9.09 -6.01
C ARG A 87 -27.78 8.12 -5.02
N GLY A 88 -27.60 8.32 -3.71
CA GLY A 88 -28.16 7.43 -2.67
C GLY A 88 -27.47 6.05 -2.59
N ILE A 89 -26.29 5.90 -3.16
CA ILE A 89 -25.52 4.65 -3.19
C ILE A 89 -24.73 4.54 -1.88
N ALA A 90 -24.94 3.48 -1.12
CA ALA A 90 -24.17 3.19 0.09
C ALA A 90 -22.71 2.83 -0.28
N VAL A 91 -21.75 3.29 0.53
CA VAL A 91 -20.34 2.91 0.39
C VAL A 91 -19.86 2.31 1.71
N CYS A 92 -19.41 1.07 1.67
CA CYS A 92 -18.89 0.34 2.82
C CYS A 92 -17.42 -0.04 2.58
N ASN A 93 -16.64 -0.15 3.66
CA ASN A 93 -15.25 -0.63 3.64
C ASN A 93 -15.03 -1.65 4.76
N MET A 94 -13.81 -2.20 4.85
CA MET A 94 -13.46 -3.26 5.79
C MET A 94 -12.34 -2.81 6.74
N PRO A 95 -12.59 -1.87 7.67
CA PRO A 95 -11.58 -1.34 8.58
C PRO A 95 -10.95 -2.44 9.44
N GLY A 96 -9.68 -2.26 9.81
CA GLY A 96 -8.96 -3.21 10.66
C GLY A 96 -8.42 -4.46 9.94
N THR A 97 -9.10 -4.96 8.90
CA THR A 97 -8.80 -6.25 8.23
C THR A 97 -7.35 -6.48 7.78
N ASN A 98 -6.62 -5.43 7.41
CA ASN A 98 -5.22 -5.53 6.99
C ASN A 98 -4.21 -5.10 8.08
N SER A 99 -4.65 -4.75 9.29
CA SER A 99 -3.79 -4.08 10.28
C SER A 99 -2.61 -4.95 10.75
N SER A 100 -2.85 -6.24 11.01
CA SER A 100 -1.77 -7.19 11.38
C SER A 100 -0.77 -7.36 10.25
N ALA A 101 -1.25 -7.65 9.02
CA ALA A 101 -0.38 -7.82 7.85
C ALA A 101 0.43 -6.55 7.52
N VAL A 102 -0.14 -5.36 7.69
CA VAL A 102 0.59 -4.09 7.54
C VAL A 102 1.64 -3.91 8.65
N ALA A 103 1.31 -4.22 9.91
CA ALA A 103 2.28 -4.14 11.02
C ALA A 103 3.45 -5.12 10.83
N GLU A 104 3.17 -6.38 10.47
CA GLU A 104 4.16 -7.40 10.14
C GLU A 104 5.05 -6.96 8.97
N HIS A 105 4.47 -6.42 7.90
CA HIS A 105 5.22 -5.93 6.74
C HIS A 105 6.13 -4.75 7.09
N VAL A 106 5.64 -3.78 7.89
CA VAL A 106 6.45 -2.65 8.38
C VAL A 106 7.62 -3.12 9.25
N LEU A 107 7.39 -4.08 10.15
CA LEU A 107 8.45 -4.67 10.98
C LEU A 107 9.47 -5.43 10.12
N ALA A 108 9.01 -6.23 9.15
CA ALA A 108 9.88 -6.96 8.23
C ALA A 108 10.75 -6.03 7.38
N LEU A 109 10.17 -4.95 6.82
CA LEU A 109 10.92 -3.92 6.09
C LEU A 109 11.94 -3.20 6.99
N THR A 110 11.56 -2.88 8.23
CA THR A 110 12.45 -2.22 9.21
C THR A 110 13.65 -3.10 9.54
N LEU A 111 13.41 -4.38 9.87
CA LEU A 111 14.47 -5.36 10.14
C LEU A 111 15.36 -5.57 8.90
N ARG A 112 14.76 -5.67 7.70
CA ARG A 112 15.50 -5.78 6.44
C ARG A 112 16.39 -4.56 6.19
N TYR A 113 15.91 -3.35 6.46
CA TYR A 113 16.69 -2.12 6.33
C TYR A 113 17.92 -2.12 7.24
N TYR A 114 17.75 -2.39 8.54
CA TYR A 114 18.87 -2.46 9.48
C TYR A 114 19.88 -3.57 9.13
N ALA A 115 19.41 -4.75 8.72
CA ALA A 115 20.28 -5.83 8.26
C ALA A 115 21.08 -5.44 7.00
N SER A 116 20.43 -4.80 6.02
CA SER A 116 21.09 -4.28 4.81
C SER A 116 22.08 -3.17 5.10
N TYR A 117 21.78 -2.25 6.02
CA TYR A 117 22.70 -1.21 6.48
C TYR A 117 23.94 -1.82 7.14
N ALA A 118 23.76 -2.73 8.10
CA ALA A 118 24.85 -3.42 8.78
C ALA A 118 25.73 -4.24 7.81
N HIS A 119 25.12 -4.88 6.81
CA HIS A 119 25.85 -5.58 5.75
C HIS A 119 26.69 -4.62 4.90
N SER A 120 26.13 -3.48 4.48
CA SER A 120 26.82 -2.46 3.70
C SER A 120 27.99 -1.84 4.47
N MET A 121 27.81 -1.53 5.76
CA MET A 121 28.89 -1.04 6.63
C MET A 121 30.02 -2.08 6.79
N ARG A 122 29.68 -3.36 6.97
CA ARG A 122 30.67 -4.45 7.02
C ARG A 122 31.42 -4.63 5.70
N ARG A 123 30.76 -4.43 4.54
CA ARG A 123 31.42 -4.43 3.22
C ARG A 123 32.38 -3.25 3.08
N PHE A 124 31.94 -2.03 3.42
CA PHE A 124 32.77 -0.82 3.35
C PHE A 124 34.01 -0.93 4.25
N ALA A 125 33.86 -1.44 5.48
CA ALA A 125 35.00 -1.68 6.37
C ALA A 125 36.02 -2.68 5.77
N ARG A 126 35.55 -3.74 5.10
CA ARG A 126 36.41 -4.74 4.45
C ARG A 126 37.13 -4.19 3.21
N THR A 127 36.48 -3.35 2.40
CA THR A 127 37.13 -2.72 1.24
C THR A 127 38.08 -1.59 1.65
N ALA A 128 37.78 -0.85 2.72
CA ALA A 128 38.68 0.14 3.30
C ALA A 128 39.95 -0.50 3.91
N ALA A 129 39.81 -1.67 4.55
CA ALA A 129 40.96 -2.46 5.01
C ALA A 129 41.80 -2.96 3.82
N GLY A 130 41.15 -3.69 2.90
CA GLY A 130 41.71 -4.14 1.62
C GLY A 130 42.60 -5.39 1.72
N PRO A 131 42.40 -6.42 0.86
CA PRO A 131 43.35 -7.51 0.73
C PRO A 131 44.61 -6.99 0.01
N GLY A 132 45.74 -6.92 0.72
CA GLY A 132 47.03 -6.61 0.10
C GLY A 132 47.62 -5.22 0.37
N ARG A 133 47.32 -4.56 1.49
CA ARG A 133 48.24 -3.53 2.04
C ARG A 133 49.51 -4.18 2.60
N ARG A 134 50.35 -4.69 1.70
CA ARG A 134 51.76 -4.96 2.01
C ARG A 134 52.46 -3.60 2.20
N ASN A 135 53.45 -3.52 3.09
CA ASN A 135 53.90 -2.25 3.68
C ASN A 135 54.90 -1.52 2.77
N ASP A 136 54.38 -0.99 1.67
CA ASP A 136 55.15 -0.62 0.49
C ASP A 136 54.94 0.88 0.22
N ARG A 137 56.00 1.68 0.41
CA ARG A 137 55.93 3.16 0.47
C ARG A 137 55.77 3.78 -0.92
N ILE A 138 54.71 4.58 -1.12
CA ILE A 138 54.70 5.89 -1.84
C ILE A 138 53.29 6.54 -1.69
N GLY A 139 53.23 7.87 -1.52
CA GLY A 139 52.00 8.66 -1.76
C GLY A 139 51.05 8.94 -0.58
N SER A 140 51.41 8.60 0.66
CA SER A 140 50.56 8.80 1.86
C SER A 140 50.42 10.27 2.32
N ALA A 141 49.74 11.11 1.52
CA ALA A 141 49.47 12.51 1.88
C ALA A 141 48.19 13.14 1.29
N ARG A 142 47.75 12.74 0.09
CA ARG A 142 46.79 13.59 -0.68
C ARG A 142 45.31 13.18 -0.69
N PHE A 143 44.93 11.98 -0.22
CA PHE A 143 43.52 11.57 -0.22
C PHE A 143 42.79 11.78 1.12
N ALA A 144 43.50 11.75 2.25
CA ALA A 144 42.92 12.02 3.57
C ALA A 144 42.54 13.52 3.76
N ALA A 145 43.14 14.42 2.97
CA ALA A 145 43.02 15.87 3.11
C ALA A 145 41.83 16.50 2.35
N ARG A 146 40.88 15.70 1.82
CA ARG A 146 39.72 16.22 1.05
C ARG A 146 38.34 15.83 1.59
N GLN A 147 38.26 15.31 2.81
CA GLN A 147 37.01 15.21 3.58
C GLN A 147 37.11 15.89 4.96
N SER A 148 37.89 16.98 5.05
CA SER A 148 37.82 17.96 6.13
C SER A 148 36.63 18.94 5.97
N VAL A 149 35.48 18.45 5.50
CA VAL A 149 34.23 19.21 5.50
C VAL A 149 33.57 19.01 6.87
N SER A 150 33.75 20.03 7.73
CA SER A 150 33.24 20.18 9.10
C SER A 150 32.33 19.07 9.65
N LEU A 151 32.91 18.19 10.47
CA LEU A 151 32.18 17.42 11.49
C LEU A 151 32.06 18.19 12.82
N ALA A 152 32.39 19.48 12.85
CA ALA A 152 32.37 20.32 14.05
C ALA A 152 30.98 20.89 14.39
N SER A 153 30.06 20.96 13.42
CA SER A 153 28.69 21.48 13.61
C SER A 153 27.70 20.46 14.21
N ALA A 154 28.08 19.18 14.31
CA ALA A 154 27.20 18.10 14.76
C ALA A 154 27.05 17.98 16.30
N ARG A 155 27.49 18.98 17.06
CA ARG A 155 27.33 19.05 18.53
C ARG A 155 26.65 20.35 18.97
N CYS A 156 25.42 20.55 18.52
CA CYS A 156 24.51 21.54 19.10
C CYS A 156 23.60 20.84 20.14
N PRO A 157 23.72 21.11 21.45
CA PRO A 157 22.86 20.50 22.47
C PRO A 157 21.38 20.88 22.29
N ASP A 158 21.11 22.09 21.80
CA ASP A 158 19.78 22.71 21.77
C ASP A 158 18.80 22.03 20.79
N CYS A 159 19.31 21.21 19.87
CA CYS A 159 18.50 20.47 18.90
C CYS A 159 17.51 19.47 19.56
N TRP A 160 17.72 19.08 20.82
CA TRP A 160 16.85 18.15 21.52
C TRP A 160 15.55 18.77 22.07
N HIS A 161 15.47 20.09 22.21
CA HIS A 161 14.33 20.74 22.89
C HIS A 161 13.16 21.17 21.97
N ARG A 162 13.18 20.84 20.67
CA ARG A 162 12.14 21.28 19.71
C ARG A 162 11.16 20.21 19.24
N PHE A 163 10.95 19.16 20.03
CA PHE A 163 9.89 18.15 19.83
C PHE A 163 8.69 18.32 20.78
N SER A 164 8.28 19.57 21.02
CA SER A 164 6.97 19.88 21.64
C SER A 164 5.84 19.56 20.64
N MET A 165 5.25 18.36 20.73
CA MET A 165 4.12 17.95 19.88
C MET A 165 2.83 18.69 20.26
N PRO A 166 2.20 19.46 19.36
CA PRO A 166 0.95 20.18 19.63
C PRO A 166 -0.29 19.45 19.06
N TRP A 167 -0.25 18.11 18.98
CA TRP A 167 -1.31 17.28 18.40
C TRP A 167 -1.70 16.11 19.33
N VAL A 168 -2.10 16.47 20.55
CA VAL A 168 -3.06 15.68 21.34
C VAL A 168 -4.27 16.58 21.60
N GLN A 169 -5.23 16.52 20.68
CA GLN A 169 -6.62 16.91 20.96
C GLN A 169 -7.51 15.70 20.70
N ARG A 170 -8.69 15.73 21.32
CA ARG A 170 -9.59 14.60 21.58
C ARG A 170 -10.15 13.96 20.32
#